data_AF-A0A945SFN5-F1
#
_entry.id   AF-A0A945SFN5-F1
#
_cell.length_a   1.000
_cell.length_b   1.000
_cell.length_c   1.000
_cell.angle_alpha   90.00
_cell.angle_beta   90.00
_cell.angle_gamma   90.00
#
_symmetry.space_group_name_H-M   'P 1'
#
loop_
_entity.id
_entity.type
_entity.pdbx_description
1 polymer ?
#
loop_
_entity_poly.entity_id
_entity_poly.type
_entity_poly.pdbx_seq_one_letter_code
_entity_poly.pdbx_strand_id
1 'polypeptide(L)' 'PYTQKAFYSLGTDGYGRSDTRKNLRKFFEVDKEHIVAYTLSALAKEQLIATKEAEKAIKKFKIDKNKEFPTNL' A
#
# COMPACT_ATOMS: atom_id res chain seq x y z
N PRO A 1 16.40 12.36 11.88
CA PRO A 1 16.43 13.11 13.16
C PRO A 1 15.19 12.97 14.07
N TYR A 2 14.38 11.91 13.96
CA TYR A 2 13.44 11.43 15.00
C TYR A 2 13.26 9.92 14.87
N THR A 3 13.37 9.39 13.66
CA THR A 3 13.55 7.97 13.36
C THR A 3 14.96 7.73 12.78
N GLN A 4 15.52 6.54 13.07
CA GLN A 4 16.84 6.10 12.59
C GLN A 4 16.76 5.16 11.38
N LYS A 5 15.57 4.62 11.08
CA LYS A 5 15.31 3.68 9.98
C LYS A 5 14.36 4.30 8.95
N ALA A 6 14.29 3.68 7.77
CA ALA A 6 13.31 4.02 6.76
C ALA A 6 11.89 3.96 7.36
N PHE A 7 11.10 4.99 7.06
CA PHE A 7 9.74 5.14 7.56
C PHE A 7 8.81 5.34 6.36
N TYR A 8 7.82 4.47 6.26
CA TYR A 8 6.81 4.50 5.21
C TYR A 8 5.44 4.70 5.88
N SER A 9 4.75 5.77 5.51
CA SER A 9 3.40 6.07 6.00
C SER A 9 2.36 5.70 4.96
N LEU A 10 1.24 5.15 5.43
CA LEU A 10 0.02 4.96 4.64
C LEU A 10 -1.04 5.92 5.19
N GLY A 11 -1.66 6.66 4.28
CA GLY A 11 -2.58 7.74 4.61
C GLY A 11 -3.87 7.62 3.80
N THR A 12 -4.87 8.41 4.20
CA THR A 12 -6.13 8.54 3.49
C THR A 12 -6.18 9.89 2.78
N ASP A 13 -5.14 10.18 2.01
CA ASP A 13 -5.00 11.40 1.23
C ASP A 13 -6.07 11.44 0.13
N GLY A 14 -6.65 12.62 -0.12
CA GLY A 14 -7.74 12.82 -1.08
C GLY A 14 -9.10 13.06 -0.43
N TYR A 15 -10.11 13.35 -1.27
CA TYR A 15 -11.47 13.59 -0.78
C TYR A 15 -12.17 12.31 -0.34
N GLY A 16 -12.96 12.42 0.71
CA GLY A 16 -13.82 11.34 1.19
C GLY A 16 -14.96 11.03 0.22
N ARG A 17 -15.53 9.83 0.35
CA ARG A 17 -16.76 9.43 -0.33
C ARG A 17 -17.63 8.57 0.57
N SER A 18 -18.91 8.48 0.25
CA SER A 18 -19.86 7.62 0.97
C SER A 18 -19.71 6.17 0.55
N ASP A 19 -19.23 5.31 1.45
CA ASP A 19 -19.13 3.87 1.24
C ASP A 19 -18.95 3.15 2.59
N THR A 20 -18.93 1.82 2.58
CA THR A 20 -18.60 1.01 3.75
C THR A 20 -17.14 1.21 4.17
N ARG A 21 -16.84 1.06 5.47
CA ARG A 21 -15.46 1.16 6.00
C ARG A 21 -14.47 0.25 5.28
N LYS A 22 -14.90 -0.96 4.90
CA LYS A 22 -14.06 -1.92 4.17
C LYS A 22 -13.67 -1.37 2.80
N ASN A 23 -14.64 -0.85 2.05
CA ASN A 23 -14.40 -0.28 0.74
C ASN A 23 -13.59 1.01 0.81
N LEU A 24 -13.83 1.87 1.82
CA LEU A 24 -13.02 3.09 2.01
C LEU A 24 -11.56 2.77 2.33
N ARG A 25 -11.29 1.78 3.18
CA ARG A 25 -9.90 1.36 3.46
C ARG A 25 -9.21 0.82 2.22
N LYS A 26 -9.93 0.06 1.37
CA LYS A 26 -9.40 -0.41 0.09
C LYS A 26 -9.20 0.75 -0.90
N PHE A 27 -10.13 1.72 -0.92
CA PHE A 27 -10.06 2.89 -1.78
C PHE A 27 -8.84 3.75 -1.45
N PHE A 28 -8.61 4.04 -0.17
CA PHE A 28 -7.44 4.77 0.33
C PHE A 28 -6.19 3.90 0.51
N GLU A 29 -6.25 2.60 0.18
CA GLU A 29 -5.08 1.70 0.21
C GLU A 29 -4.45 1.52 1.61
N VAL A 30 -5.29 1.60 2.64
CA VAL A 30 -4.93 1.43 4.06
C VAL A 30 -5.50 0.14 4.67
N ASP A 31 -5.95 -0.81 3.84
CA ASP A 31 -6.36 -2.13 4.30
C ASP A 31 -5.15 -3.07 4.52
N LYS A 32 -5.40 -4.23 5.14
CA LYS A 32 -4.35 -5.19 5.50
C LYS A 32 -3.62 -5.72 4.26
N GLU A 33 -4.33 -5.86 3.15
CA GLU A 33 -3.78 -6.34 1.89
C GLU A 33 -2.74 -5.37 1.32
N HIS A 34 -3.06 -4.07 1.28
CA HIS A 34 -2.12 -3.03 0.86
C HIS A 34 -0.95 -2.89 1.83
N ILE A 35 -1.19 -2.93 3.15
CA ILE A 35 -0.12 -2.88 4.16
C ILE A 35 0.90 -4.01 3.92
N VAL A 36 0.45 -5.25 3.73
CA VAL A 36 1.35 -6.40 3.51
C VAL A 36 2.10 -6.27 2.18
N ALA A 37 1.43 -5.88 1.10
CA ALA A 37 2.08 -5.75 -0.19
C ALA A 37 3.12 -4.61 -0.21
N TYR A 38 2.81 -3.46 0.37
CA TYR A 38 3.72 -2.31 0.43
C TYR A 38 4.91 -2.57 1.34
N THR A 39 4.72 -3.25 2.48
CA THR A 39 5.83 -3.65 3.35
C THR A 39 6.78 -4.62 2.65
N LEU A 40 6.28 -5.64 1.95
CA LEU A 40 7.12 -6.54 1.17
C LEU A 40 7.83 -5.81 0.02
N SER A 41 7.15 -4.88 -0.64
CA SER A 41 7.77 -4.03 -1.68
C SER A 41 8.92 -3.18 -1.11
N ALA A 42 8.73 -2.57 0.06
CA ALA A 42 9.77 -1.80 0.74
C ALA A 42 10.97 -2.68 1.13
N LEU A 43 10.73 -3.86 1.71
CA LEU A 43 11.79 -4.82 2.05
C LEU A 43 12.55 -5.31 0.81
N ALA A 44 11.86 -5.52 -0.32
CA ALA A 44 12.50 -5.89 -1.58
C ALA A 44 13.36 -4.74 -2.13
N LYS A 45 12.90 -3.49 -2.01
CA LYS A 45 13.67 -2.30 -2.39
C LYS A 45 14.95 -2.13 -1.57
N GLU A 46 14.90 -2.50 -0.29
CA GLU A 46 16.05 -2.56 0.61
C GLU A 46 16.91 -3.82 0.42
N GLN A 47 16.60 -4.67 -0.57
CA GLN A 47 17.31 -5.93 -0.87
C GLN A 47 17.30 -6.95 0.28
N LEU A 48 16.39 -6.81 1.24
CA LEU A 48 16.25 -7.73 2.38
C LEU A 48 15.48 -9.01 2.01
N ILE A 49 14.66 -8.95 0.95
CA ILE A 49 13.94 -10.09 0.39
C ILE A 49 13.99 -10.06 -1.14
N ALA A 50 13.69 -11.19 -1.78
CA ALA A 50 13.58 -11.26 -3.24
C ALA A 50 12.34 -10.51 -3.75
N THR A 51 12.50 -9.75 -4.84
CA THR A 51 11.41 -9.02 -5.53
C THR A 51 10.22 -9.91 -5.89
N LYS A 52 10.48 -11.18 -6.20
CA LYS A 52 9.46 -12.18 -6.52
C LYS A 52 8.43 -12.37 -5.40
N GLU A 53 8.83 -12.27 -4.13
CA GLU A 53 7.92 -12.42 -3.00
C GLU A 53 6.97 -11.21 -2.88
N ALA A 54 7.47 -10.00 -3.12
CA ALA A 54 6.64 -8.80 -3.19
C ALA A 54 5.64 -8.87 -4.36
N GLU A 55 6.07 -9.32 -5.55
CA GLU A 55 5.19 -9.51 -6.70
C GLU A 55 4.09 -10.56 -6.44
N LYS A 56 4.44 -11.65 -5.75
CA LYS A 56 3.49 -12.70 -5.38
C LYS A 56 2.40 -12.15 -4.45
N ALA A 57 2.75 -11.29 -3.50
CA ALA A 57 1.78 -10.64 -2.62
C ALA A 57 0.82 -9.72 -3.39
N ILE A 58 1.35 -8.87 -4.27
CA ILE A 58 0.54 -7.95 -5.10
C ILE A 58 -0.46 -8.74 -5.96
N LYS A 59 -0.01 -9.84 -6.59
CA LYS A 59 -0.88 -10.73 -7.37
C LYS A 59 -1.92 -11.43 -6.50
N LYS A 60 -1.52 -11.98 -5.34
CA LYS A 60 -2.41 -12.68 -4.40
C LYS A 60 -3.54 -11.78 -3.91
N PHE A 61 -3.23 -10.52 -3.60
CA PHE A 61 -4.20 -9.57 -3.07
C PHE A 61 -4.94 -8.76 -4.14
N LYS A 62 -4.62 -8.97 -5.42
CA LYS A 62 -5.24 -8.26 -6.55
C LYS A 62 -5.16 -6.74 -6.40
N ILE A 63 -3.99 -6.26 -5.99
CA ILE A 63 -3.71 -4.83 -5.90
C ILE A 63 -3.41 -4.32 -7.31
N ASP A 64 -4.14 -3.28 -7.72
CA ASP A 64 -3.96 -2.64 -9.00
C ASP A 64 -2.84 -1.59 -8.91
N LYS A 65 -1.79 -1.78 -9.70
CA LYS A 65 -0.65 -0.86 -9.75
C LYS A 65 -0.92 0.38 -10.60
N ASN A 66 -1.93 0.33 -11.47
CA ASN A 66 -2.27 1.40 -12.41
C ASN A 66 -3.45 2.24 -11.93
N LYS A 67 -4.00 1.92 -10.76
CA LYS A 67 -5.08 2.68 -10.15
C LYS A 67 -4.60 4.11 -9.86
N GLU A 68 -5.42 5.08 -10.22
CA GLU A 68 -5.15 6.48 -9.90
C GLU A 68 -5.19 6.72 -8.40
N PHE A 69 -4.25 7.53 -7.93
CA PHE A 69 -4.15 7.88 -6.53
C PHE A 69 -5.31 8.78 -6.11
N PRO A 70 -5.93 8.59 -4.92
CA PRO A 70 -7.18 9.28 -4.58
C PRO A 70 -7.12 10.81 -4.54
N THR A 71 -5.94 11.42 -4.51
CA THR A 71 -5.78 12.89 -4.61
C THR A 71 -6.00 13.44 -6.03
N ASN A 72 -5.92 12.57 -7.04
CA ASN A 72 -6.03 12.94 -8.45
C ASN A 72 -7.42 12.61 -9.03
N LEU A 73 -8.33 12.08 -8.19
CA LEU A 73 -9.72 11.80 -8.50
C LEU A 73 -10.60 13.01 -8.18
#